data_AF-A0A076LRC5-F1
#
_entry.id   AF-A0A076LRC5-F1
#
_cell.length_a   1.000
_cell.length_b   1.000
_cell.length_c   1.000
_cell.angle_alpha   90.00
_cell.angle_beta   90.00
_cell.angle_gamma   90.00
#
_symmetry.space_group_name_H-M   'P 1'
#
loop_
_entity.id
_entity.type
_entity.pdbx_description
1 polymer ?
#
loop_
_entity_poly.entity_id
_entity_poly.type
_entity_poly.pdbx_seq_one_letter_code
_entity_poly.pdbx_strand_id
1 'polypeptide(L)' 'MLTERAEKHAVKLEFIQLDKVIKITERWLSEYNDERPHESLNNMTPEEYRQRHYLAKISKNVWN' A
#
# COMPACT_ATOMS: atom_id res chain seq x y z
N MET A 1 4.64 -9.94 -41.17
CA MET A 1 4.53 -11.43 -41.11
C MET A 1 3.66 -11.84 -39.92
N LEU A 2 3.09 -13.06 -39.89
CA LEU A 2 2.27 -13.54 -38.76
C LEU A 2 3.00 -13.47 -37.39
N THR A 3 4.33 -13.53 -37.41
CA THR A 3 5.22 -13.44 -36.26
C THR A 3 5.20 -12.06 -35.58
N GLU A 4 5.28 -10.95 -36.32
CA GLU A 4 5.20 -9.59 -35.75
C GLU A 4 3.87 -9.33 -35.03
N ARG A 5 2.76 -9.90 -35.53
CA ARG A 5 1.44 -9.78 -34.90
C ARG A 5 1.39 -10.57 -33.58
N ALA A 6 1.99 -11.76 -33.54
CA ALA A 6 2.05 -12.57 -32.33
C ALA A 6 2.92 -11.91 -31.25
N GLU A 7 4.09 -11.38 -31.63
CA GLU A 7 5.00 -10.66 -30.73
C GLU A 7 4.33 -9.42 -30.11
N LYS A 8 3.67 -8.59 -30.93
CA LYS A 8 2.93 -7.42 -30.45
C LYS A 8 1.81 -7.79 -29.46
N HIS A 9 1.13 -8.92 -29.69
CA HIS A 9 0.10 -9.42 -28.78
C HIS A 9 0.71 -9.95 -27.47
N ALA A 10 1.84 -10.67 -27.53
CA ALA A 10 2.53 -11.18 -26.34
C ALA A 10 3.05 -10.05 -25.45
N VAL A 11 3.72 -9.05 -26.04
CA VAL A 11 4.20 -7.85 -25.33
C VAL A 11 3.04 -7.10 -24.67
N LYS A 12 1.89 -6.97 -25.35
CA LYS A 12 0.70 -6.35 -24.77
C LYS A 12 0.16 -7.12 -23.56
N LEU A 13 0.16 -8.45 -23.60
CA LEU A 13 -0.28 -9.28 -22.48
C LEU A 13 0.66 -9.18 -21.27
N GLU A 14 1.97 -9.08 -21.51
CA GLU A 14 2.98 -8.89 -20.46
C GLU A 14 2.77 -7.59 -19.68
N PHE A 15 2.57 -6.47 -20.38
CA PHE A 15 2.26 -5.18 -19.73
C PHE A 15 0.94 -5.23 -18.94
N ILE A 16 -0.11 -5.89 -19.45
CA ILE A 16 -1.38 -6.07 -18.71
C ILE A 16 -1.17 -6.86 -17.42
N GLN A 17 -0.30 -7.87 -17.44
CA GLN A 17 0.02 -8.65 -16.24
C GLN A 17 0.80 -7.82 -15.23
N LEU A 18 1.80 -7.06 -15.67
CA LEU A 18 2.59 -6.18 -14.81
C LEU A 18 1.71 -5.11 -14.15
N ASP A 19 0.88 -4.41 -14.93
CA ASP A 19 -0.06 -3.40 -14.41
C ASP A 19 -1.01 -3.98 -13.36
N LYS A 20 -1.46 -5.23 -13.57
CA LYS A 20 -2.31 -5.92 -12.61
C LYS A 20 -1.57 -6.22 -11.31
N VAL A 21 -0.34 -6.71 -11.40
CA VAL A 21 0.51 -6.98 -10.22
C VAL A 21 0.76 -5.69 -9.45
N ILE A 22 1.14 -4.62 -10.14
CA ILE A 22 1.37 -3.30 -9.53
C ILE A 22 0.13 -2.84 -8.75
N LYS A 23 -1.06 -2.86 -9.38
CA LYS A 23 -2.31 -2.45 -8.71
C LYS A 23 -2.62 -3.26 -7.46
N ILE A 24 -2.37 -4.58 -7.50
CA ILE A 24 -2.58 -5.45 -6.33
C ILE A 24 -1.58 -5.09 -5.23
N THR A 25 -0.32 -4.87 -5.57
CA THR A 25 0.73 -4.49 -4.61
C THR A 25 0.47 -3.12 -3.99
N GLU A 26 0.10 -2.11 -4.79
CA GLU A 26 -0.24 -0.78 -4.30
C GLU A 26 -1.41 -0.82 -3.32
N ARG A 27 -2.47 -1.56 -3.67
CA ARG A 27 -3.62 -1.76 -2.77
C ARG A 27 -3.20 -2.45 -1.48
N TRP A 28 -2.44 -3.53 -1.58
CA TRP A 28 -1.97 -4.25 -0.40
C TRP A 28 -1.09 -3.38 0.51
N LEU A 29 -0.22 -2.55 -0.07
CA LEU A 29 0.62 -1.60 0.67
C LEU A 29 -0.21 -0.59 1.46
N SER A 30 -1.24 0.01 0.83
CA SER A 30 -2.17 0.94 1.50
C SER A 30 -2.89 0.23 2.65
N GLU A 31 -3.49 -0.93 2.38
CA GLU A 31 -4.21 -1.69 3.41
C GLU A 31 -3.30 -2.04 4.58
N TYR A 32 -2.06 -2.51 4.34
CA TYR A 32 -1.13 -2.87 5.40
C TYR A 32 -0.64 -1.67 6.21
N ASN A 33 -0.27 -0.58 5.54
CA ASN A 33 0.38 0.57 6.17
C ASN A 33 -0.59 1.55 6.83
N ASP A 34 -1.89 1.47 6.54
CA ASP A 34 -2.86 2.44 7.03
C ASP A 34 -4.08 1.78 7.71
N GLU A 35 -4.58 0.66 7.18
CA GLU A 35 -5.94 0.19 7.52
C GLU A 35 -5.97 -1.11 8.35
N ARG A 36 -4.99 -1.99 8.20
CA ARG A 36 -5.02 -3.30 8.85
C ARG A 36 -4.60 -3.21 10.31
N PRO A 37 -5.29 -3.89 11.25
CA PRO A 37 -4.84 -3.98 12.63
C PRO A 37 -3.58 -4.82 12.75
N HIS A 38 -2.63 -4.38 13.57
CA HIS A 38 -1.38 -5.10 13.83
C HIS A 38 -1.28 -5.50 15.30
N GLU A 39 -0.98 -6.77 15.57
CA GLU A 39 -0.84 -7.28 16.94
C GLU A 39 0.25 -6.51 17.74
N SER A 40 1.35 -6.14 17.07
CA SER A 40 2.43 -5.33 17.65
C SER A 40 1.98 -3.92 18.06
N LEU A 41 0.91 -3.41 17.47
CA LEU A 41 0.27 -2.14 17.80
C LEU A 41 -0.95 -2.34 18.71
N ASN A 42 -1.01 -3.46 19.44
CA ASN A 42 -2.15 -3.82 20.28
C ASN A 42 -3.47 -3.85 19.48
N ASN A 43 -3.42 -4.45 18.29
CA ASN A 43 -4.52 -4.57 17.32
C ASN A 43 -5.08 -3.25 16.78
N MET A 44 -4.34 -2.14 16.91
CA MET A 44 -4.68 -0.89 16.22
C MET A 44 -4.18 -0.91 14.78
N THR A 45 -4.81 -0.10 13.93
CA THR A 45 -4.25 0.24 12.62
C THR A 45 -3.03 1.16 12.79
N PRO A 46 -2.10 1.22 11.81
CA PRO A 46 -0.99 2.15 11.91
C PRO A 46 -1.44 3.60 11.90
N GLU A 47 -2.56 3.92 11.22
CA GLU A 47 -3.13 5.27 11.24
C GLU A 47 -3.60 5.66 12.64
N GLU A 48 -4.38 4.80 13.30
CA GLU A 48 -4.83 5.02 14.69
C GLU A 48 -3.64 5.19 15.65
N TYR A 49 -2.60 4.37 15.47
CA TYR A 49 -1.37 4.49 16.24
C TYR A 49 -0.69 5.85 16.02
N ARG A 50 -0.50 6.27 14.77
CA ARG A 50 0.09 7.59 14.45
C ARG A 50 -0.69 8.73 15.09
N GLN A 51 -2.02 8.72 14.98
CA GLN A 51 -2.88 9.75 15.57
C GLN A 51 -2.75 9.80 17.10
N ARG A 52 -2.81 8.64 17.77
CA ARG A 52 -2.68 8.54 19.23
C ARG A 52 -1.33 9.08 19.71
N HIS A 53 -0.24 8.71 19.05
CA HIS A 53 1.10 9.14 19.43
C HIS A 53 1.40 10.60 19.05
N TYR A 54 0.80 11.12 17.98
CA TYR A 54 0.87 12.53 17.62
C TYR A 54 0.20 13.42 18.67
N LEU A 55 -1.02 13.09 19.11
CA LEU A 55 -1.73 13.83 20.15
C LEU A 55 -0.98 13.81 21.49
N ALA A 56 -0.42 12.65 21.86
CA ALA A 56 0.40 12.53 23.07
C ALA A 56 1.64 13.45 23.02
N LYS A 57 2.27 13.60 21.85
CA LYS A 57 3.40 14.52 21.66
C LYS A 57 2.98 15.98 21.78
N ILE A 58 1.86 16.37 21.16
CA ILE A 58 1.34 17.74 21.29
C ILE A 58 1.03 18.07 22.75
N SER A 59 0.29 17.21 23.44
CA SER A 59 -0.08 17.42 24.85
C SER A 59 1.17 17.68 25.71
N LYS A 60 2.23 16.88 25.55
CA LYS A 60 3.49 17.07 26.30
C LYS A 60 4.19 18.39 25.97
N ASN A 61 4.07 18.90 24.75
CA ASN A 61 4.67 20.17 24.36
C ASN A 61 3.87 21.39 24.84
N VAL A 62 2.59 21.24 25.19
CA VAL A 62 1.73 22.35 25.65
C VAL A 62 1.95 22.66 27.14
N TRP A 63 2.36 21.67 27.93
CA TRP A 63 2.61 21.81 29.37
C TRP A 63 4.07 22.06 29.76
N ASN A 64 4.98 22.11 28.76
CA ASN A 64 6.38 22.51 28.92
C ASN A 64 6.56 23.97 28.49
#